data_AF-A0A6J4GZF6-F1
#
_entry.id   AF-A0A6J4GZF6-F1
#
_cell.length_a   1.000
_cell.length_b   1.000
_cell.length_c   1.000
_cell.angle_alpha   90.00
_cell.angle_beta   90.00
_cell.angle_gamma   90.00
#
_symmetry.space_group_name_H-M   'P 1'
#
loop_
_entity.id
_entity.type
_entity.pdbx_description
1 polymer ?
#
loop_
_entity_poly.entity_id
_entity_poly.type
_entity_poly.pdbx_seq_one_letter_code
_entity_poly.pdbx_strand_id
1 'polypeptide(L)'
;SKDPKEVLEINGIRACQQYLVDEVQRVYRDQGVSIHDKHIELIVRQMLKRVMVAEAGESVLLPGERVDSKRYAEVNRLLVQEGKRPAEGRPELMGITKASLSTDSWLSAASFQETTRVLTEAAIEGKSDKLFGLKENIIIGKLIPAGSGMLRYRDIDLDAPGYEPMLGWSSGGEEDRADADEIEAWLRSIGSNAPTLSDEAQLAAEWLTTGSTGTEDDTPA
;
A
#
# COMPACT_ATOMS: atom_id res chain seq x y z
N SER A 1 -5.27 -37.68 5.13
CA SER A 1 -5.91 -36.37 5.02
C SER A 1 -6.65 -36.34 3.69
N LYS A 2 -7.88 -35.81 3.63
CA LYS A 2 -8.67 -35.71 2.39
C LYS A 2 -8.07 -34.62 1.51
N ASP A 3 -8.15 -34.75 0.19
CA ASP A 3 -7.74 -33.67 -0.71
C ASP A 3 -8.69 -32.47 -0.51
N PRO A 4 -8.19 -31.28 -0.11
CA PRO A 4 -9.03 -30.09 0.02
C PRO A 4 -9.83 -29.73 -1.25
N LYS A 5 -9.35 -30.12 -2.44
CA LYS A 5 -10.06 -29.92 -3.71
C LYS A 5 -11.31 -30.78 -3.81
N GLU A 6 -11.23 -32.04 -3.39
CA GLU A 6 -12.41 -32.92 -3.33
C GLU A 6 -13.45 -32.37 -2.35
N VAL A 7 -13.00 -31.84 -1.21
CA VAL A 7 -13.90 -31.19 -0.23
C VAL A 7 -14.59 -29.98 -0.84
N LEU A 8 -13.88 -29.17 -1.64
CA LEU A 8 -14.49 -28.03 -2.34
C LEU A 8 -15.54 -28.48 -3.36
N GLU A 9 -15.26 -29.52 -4.15
CA GLU A 9 -16.15 -30.01 -5.20
C GLU A 9 -17.43 -30.64 -4.64
N ILE A 10 -17.33 -31.39 -3.54
CA ILE A 10 -18.44 -32.14 -2.96
C ILE A 10 -19.23 -31.30 -1.95
N ASN A 11 -18.53 -30.61 -1.05
CA ASN A 11 -19.15 -29.94 0.11
C ASN A 11 -19.24 -28.41 -0.06
N GLY A 12 -18.62 -27.85 -1.10
CA GLY A 12 -18.65 -26.43 -1.40
C GLY A 12 -17.66 -25.57 -0.60
N ILE A 13 -17.68 -24.26 -0.87
CA ILE A 13 -16.69 -23.29 -0.40
C ILE A 13 -16.60 -23.25 1.13
N ARG A 14 -17.73 -23.14 1.84
CA ARG A 14 -17.75 -22.99 3.31
C ARG A 14 -17.16 -24.20 4.02
N ALA A 15 -17.51 -25.41 3.56
CA ALA A 15 -16.98 -26.64 4.13
C ALA A 15 -15.47 -26.78 3.88
N CYS A 16 -15.00 -26.43 2.67
CA CYS A 16 -13.58 -26.40 2.36
C CYS A 16 -12.82 -25.38 3.22
N GLN A 17 -13.40 -24.19 3.45
CA GLN A 17 -12.80 -23.17 4.33
C GLN A 17 -12.65 -23.68 5.76
N GLN A 18 -13.72 -24.24 6.34
CA GLN A 18 -13.67 -24.78 7.69
C GLN A 18 -12.66 -25.92 7.80
N TYR A 19 -12.65 -26.83 6.83
CA TYR A 19 -11.70 -27.94 6.77
C TYR A 19 -10.25 -27.44 6.79
N LEU A 20 -9.91 -26.44 5.97
CA LEU A 20 -8.56 -25.88 5.94
C LEU A 20 -8.18 -25.20 7.26
N VAL A 21 -9.10 -24.46 7.87
CA VAL A 21 -8.85 -23.82 9.17
C VAL A 21 -8.59 -24.88 10.24
N ASP A 22 -9.43 -25.91 10.33
CA ASP A 22 -9.32 -26.96 11.34
C ASP A 22 -8.02 -27.78 11.20
N GLU A 23 -7.65 -28.14 9.96
CA GLU A 23 -6.42 -28.89 9.68
C GLU A 23 -5.17 -28.09 10.06
N VAL A 24 -5.10 -26.81 9.70
CA VAL A 24 -3.97 -25.94 10.03
C VAL A 24 -3.92 -25.68 11.53
N GLN A 25 -5.06 -25.36 12.15
CA GLN A 25 -5.15 -25.08 13.58
C GLN A 25 -4.80 -26.30 14.43
N ARG A 26 -5.06 -27.53 13.96
CA ARG A 26 -4.62 -28.76 14.64
C ARG A 26 -3.10 -28.83 14.72
N VAL A 27 -2.39 -28.59 13.61
CA VAL A 27 -0.91 -28.63 13.59
C VAL A 27 -0.29 -27.59 14.53
N TYR A 28 -0.84 -26.37 14.56
CA TYR A 28 -0.33 -25.33 15.49
C TYR A 28 -0.61 -25.67 16.95
N ARG A 29 -1.80 -26.22 17.26
CA ARG A 29 -2.14 -26.68 18.61
C ARG A 29 -1.23 -27.82 19.08
N ASP A 30 -0.92 -28.76 18.18
CA ASP A 30 -0.02 -29.89 18.49
C ASP A 30 1.40 -29.42 18.82
N GLN A 31 1.82 -28.26 18.28
CA GLN A 31 3.10 -27.60 18.59
C GLN A 31 3.02 -26.64 19.79
N GLY A 32 1.86 -26.52 20.45
CA GLY A 32 1.64 -25.61 21.57
C GLY A 32 1.57 -24.12 21.17
N VAL A 33 1.38 -23.81 19.89
CA VAL A 33 1.30 -22.43 19.40
C VAL A 33 -0.16 -22.00 19.30
N SER A 34 -0.52 -20.93 20.02
CA SER A 34 -1.86 -20.34 19.97
C SER A 34 -1.94 -19.28 18.87
N ILE A 35 -2.69 -19.57 17.80
CA ILE A 35 -3.02 -18.63 16.74
C ILE A 35 -4.55 -18.47 16.69
N HIS A 36 -5.03 -17.24 16.55
CA HIS A 36 -6.45 -17.00 16.38
C HIS A 36 -6.89 -17.32 14.94
N ASP A 37 -7.97 -18.09 14.81
CA ASP A 37 -8.54 -18.56 13.53
C ASP A 37 -8.71 -17.47 12.47
N LYS A 38 -9.02 -16.22 12.87
CA LYS A 38 -9.14 -15.05 11.98
C LYS A 38 -7.96 -14.90 11.02
N HIS A 39 -6.74 -15.24 11.46
CA HIS A 39 -5.55 -15.12 10.64
C HIS A 39 -5.52 -16.20 9.56
N ILE A 40 -5.88 -17.43 9.91
CA ILE A 40 -5.93 -18.55 8.97
C ILE A 40 -7.08 -18.33 7.98
N GLU A 41 -8.25 -17.90 8.45
CA GLU A 41 -9.39 -17.54 7.61
C GLU A 41 -9.03 -16.48 6.57
N LEU A 42 -8.27 -15.45 6.96
CA LEU A 42 -7.81 -14.42 6.02
C LEU A 42 -6.94 -15.00 4.90
N ILE A 43 -6.07 -15.97 5.20
CA ILE A 43 -5.24 -16.65 4.19
C ILE A 43 -6.09 -17.57 3.31
N VAL A 44 -6.94 -18.41 3.92
CA VAL A 44 -7.82 -19.33 3.20
C VAL A 44 -8.79 -18.57 2.28
N ARG A 45 -9.24 -17.38 2.68
CA ARG A 45 -10.02 -16.49 1.83
C ARG A 45 -9.25 -16.08 0.57
N GLN A 46 -7.94 -15.82 0.66
CA GLN A 46 -7.13 -15.51 -0.54
C GLN A 46 -6.96 -16.74 -1.44
N MET A 47 -6.89 -17.94 -0.87
CA MET A 47 -6.76 -19.20 -1.61
C MET A 47 -8.00 -19.55 -2.45
N LEU A 48 -9.18 -19.07 -2.05
CA LEU A 48 -10.48 -19.30 -2.72
C LEU A 48 -11.04 -18.05 -3.43
N LYS A 49 -10.18 -17.06 -3.69
CA LYS A 49 -10.60 -15.77 -4.24
C LYS A 49 -10.98 -15.83 -5.72
N ARG A 50 -10.58 -16.88 -6.44
CA ARG A 50 -10.74 -17.01 -7.91
C ARG A 50 -11.83 -18.02 -8.29
N VAL A 51 -12.49 -17.74 -9.41
CA VAL A 51 -13.47 -18.61 -10.07
C VAL A 51 -12.98 -18.88 -11.48
N MET A 52 -12.95 -20.15 -11.88
CA MET A 52 -12.68 -20.56 -13.25
C MET A 52 -13.98 -20.56 -14.04
N VAL A 53 -14.03 -19.78 -15.11
CA VAL A 53 -15.22 -19.71 -15.97
C VAL A 53 -15.31 -21.00 -16.80
N ALA A 54 -16.43 -21.71 -16.67
CA ALA A 54 -16.72 -22.89 -17.48
C ALA A 54 -17.40 -22.48 -18.80
N GLU A 55 -18.44 -21.64 -18.70
CA GLU A 55 -19.16 -21.11 -19.84
C GLU A 55 -19.36 -19.59 -19.69
N ALA A 56 -19.14 -18.85 -20.76
CA ALA A 56 -19.24 -17.39 -20.74
C ALA A 56 -20.69 -16.88 -20.69
N GLY A 57 -21.68 -17.68 -21.10
CA GLY A 57 -23.05 -17.20 -21.30
C GLY A 57 -23.08 -16.04 -22.28
N GLU A 58 -23.72 -14.93 -21.88
CA GLU A 58 -23.73 -13.65 -22.61
C GLU A 58 -22.86 -12.60 -21.91
N SER A 59 -21.90 -13.04 -21.09
CA SER A 59 -20.93 -12.17 -20.41
C SER A 59 -19.75 -11.81 -21.31
N VAL A 60 -18.95 -10.84 -20.85
CA VAL A 60 -17.66 -10.48 -21.45
C VAL A 60 -16.50 -11.40 -21.01
N LEU A 61 -16.78 -12.38 -20.15
CA LEU A 61 -15.75 -13.28 -19.60
C LEU A 61 -15.41 -14.37 -20.60
N LEU A 62 -14.16 -14.86 -20.57
CA LEU A 62 -13.72 -15.92 -21.48
C LEU A 62 -13.81 -17.30 -20.80
N PRO A 63 -14.25 -18.36 -21.51
CA PRO A 63 -14.17 -19.72 -20.99
C PRO A 63 -12.71 -20.11 -20.67
N GLY A 64 -12.50 -20.71 -19.51
CA GLY A 64 -11.16 -21.04 -18.99
C GLY A 64 -10.43 -19.89 -18.29
N GLU A 65 -10.97 -18.66 -18.32
CA GLU A 65 -10.41 -17.52 -17.59
C GLU A 65 -10.57 -17.69 -16.08
N ARG A 66 -9.55 -17.26 -15.32
CA ARG A 66 -9.60 -17.18 -13.85
C ARG A 66 -9.89 -15.76 -13.42
N VAL A 67 -11.14 -15.52 -13.04
CA VAL A 67 -11.62 -14.21 -12.64
C VAL A 67 -11.71 -14.09 -11.12
N ASP A 68 -11.62 -12.87 -10.61
CA ASP A 68 -11.90 -12.61 -9.20
C ASP A 68 -13.37 -12.92 -8.88
N SER A 69 -13.60 -13.60 -7.75
CA SER A 69 -14.94 -14.01 -7.32
C SER A 69 -15.91 -12.84 -7.16
N LYS A 70 -15.46 -11.65 -6.75
CA LYS A 70 -16.31 -10.47 -6.66
C LYS A 70 -16.66 -9.95 -8.05
N ARG A 71 -15.67 -9.84 -8.94
CA ARG A 71 -15.90 -9.42 -10.33
C ARG A 71 -16.86 -10.38 -11.06
N TYR A 72 -16.68 -11.69 -10.88
CA TYR A 72 -17.57 -12.71 -11.42
C TYR A 72 -19.01 -12.52 -10.91
N ALA A 73 -19.18 -12.35 -9.60
CA ALA A 73 -20.49 -12.13 -8.99
C ALA A 73 -21.15 -10.82 -9.44
N GLU A 74 -20.37 -9.75 -9.63
CA GLU A 74 -20.84 -8.46 -10.12
C GLU A 74 -21.31 -8.54 -11.58
N VAL A 75 -20.48 -9.10 -12.47
CA VAL A 75 -20.83 -9.29 -13.89
C VAL A 75 -22.10 -10.12 -14.03
N ASN A 76 -22.19 -11.25 -13.31
CA ASN A 76 -23.39 -12.09 -13.35
C ASN A 76 -24.62 -11.40 -12.77
N ARG A 77 -24.47 -10.60 -11.71
CA ARG A 77 -25.58 -9.83 -11.14
C ARG A 77 -26.16 -8.85 -12.17
N LEU A 78 -25.30 -8.15 -12.92
CA LEU A 78 -25.73 -7.22 -13.97
C LEU A 78 -26.44 -7.94 -15.12
N LEU A 79 -25.90 -9.08 -15.58
CA LEU A 79 -26.52 -9.86 -16.65
C LEU A 79 -27.91 -10.35 -16.28
N VAL A 80 -28.09 -10.84 -15.04
CA VAL A 80 -29.39 -11.28 -14.54
C VAL A 80 -30.38 -10.10 -14.45
N GLN A 81 -29.92 -8.91 -14.05
CA GLN A 81 -30.75 -7.70 -14.04
C GLN A 81 -31.19 -7.28 -15.45
N GLU A 82 -30.35 -7.51 -16.46
CA GLU A 82 -30.65 -7.27 -17.87
C GLU A 82 -31.44 -8.40 -18.54
N GLY A 83 -31.76 -9.49 -17.81
CA GLY A 83 -32.46 -10.65 -18.36
C GLY A 83 -31.63 -11.52 -19.31
N LYS A 84 -30.30 -11.36 -19.31
CA LYS A 84 -29.34 -12.12 -20.13
C LYS A 84 -28.89 -13.40 -19.41
N ARG A 85 -28.31 -14.34 -20.17
CA ARG A 85 -27.73 -15.55 -19.59
C ARG A 85 -26.41 -15.26 -18.85
N PRO A 86 -26.33 -15.52 -17.52
CA PRO A 86 -25.11 -15.31 -16.76
C PRO A 86 -24.02 -16.32 -17.15
N ALA A 87 -22.77 -16.02 -16.80
CA ALA A 87 -21.65 -16.94 -16.97
C ALA A 87 -21.70 -18.06 -15.91
N GLU A 88 -21.34 -19.28 -16.29
CA GLU A 88 -21.16 -20.41 -15.38
C GLU A 88 -19.69 -20.56 -15.00
N GLY A 89 -19.42 -20.77 -13.72
CA GLY A 89 -18.05 -20.86 -13.22
C GLY A 89 -17.96 -21.74 -11.98
N ARG A 90 -16.78 -22.31 -11.77
CA ARG A 90 -16.49 -23.15 -10.61
C ARG A 90 -15.44 -22.47 -9.73
N PRO A 91 -15.64 -22.38 -8.42
CA PRO A 91 -14.61 -21.88 -7.49
C PRO A 91 -13.34 -22.72 -7.63
N GLU A 92 -12.17 -22.07 -7.63
CA GLU A 92 -10.88 -22.76 -7.70
C GLU A 92 -10.13 -22.56 -6.38
N LEU A 93 -9.74 -23.67 -5.74
CA LEU A 93 -8.80 -23.63 -4.62
C LEU A 93 -7.36 -23.55 -5.15
N MET A 94 -6.65 -22.49 -4.77
CA MET A 94 -5.29 -22.22 -5.18
C MET A 94 -4.36 -22.24 -3.97
N GLY A 95 -3.15 -22.80 -4.12
CA GLY A 95 -2.09 -22.63 -3.13
C GLY A 95 -1.67 -21.17 -3.01
N ILE A 96 -1.09 -20.78 -1.86
CA ILE A 96 -0.69 -19.38 -1.59
C ILE A 96 0.22 -18.77 -2.66
N THR A 97 1.15 -19.55 -3.20
CA THR A 97 2.06 -19.12 -4.26
C THR A 97 1.31 -18.82 -5.55
N LYS A 98 0.44 -19.76 -5.98
CA LYS A 98 -0.38 -19.60 -7.20
C LYS A 98 -1.38 -18.44 -7.05
N ALA A 99 -1.98 -18.30 -5.88
CA ALA A 99 -2.89 -17.19 -5.56
C ALA A 99 -2.18 -15.84 -5.60
N SER A 100 -0.93 -15.76 -5.12
CA SER A 100 -0.12 -14.54 -5.11
C SER A 100 0.34 -14.11 -6.50
N LEU A 101 0.68 -15.07 -7.37
CA LEU A 101 0.99 -14.81 -8.78
C LEU A 101 -0.24 -14.39 -9.58
N SER A 102 -1.41 -14.90 -9.19
CA SER A 102 -2.68 -14.60 -9.85
C SER A 102 -3.35 -13.35 -9.26
N THR A 103 -2.58 -12.33 -8.86
CA THR A 103 -3.12 -11.02 -8.47
C THR A 103 -3.45 -10.18 -9.70
N ASP A 104 -4.32 -9.19 -9.59
CA ASP A 104 -4.69 -8.31 -10.71
C ASP A 104 -3.58 -7.30 -11.04
N SER A 105 -2.67 -7.04 -10.10
CA SER A 105 -1.52 -6.16 -10.27
C SER A 105 -0.34 -6.91 -10.87
N TRP A 106 -0.01 -6.59 -12.13
CA TRP A 106 1.16 -7.17 -12.77
C TRP A 106 2.46 -6.70 -12.10
N LEU A 107 2.51 -5.49 -11.55
CA LEU A 107 3.70 -4.98 -10.87
C LEU A 107 3.95 -5.73 -9.56
N SER A 108 2.88 -5.97 -8.79
CA SER A 108 2.94 -6.80 -7.58
C SER A 108 3.32 -8.24 -7.90
N ALA A 109 2.72 -8.84 -8.94
CA ALA A 109 3.01 -10.21 -9.36
C ALA A 109 4.48 -10.36 -9.78
N ALA A 110 4.98 -9.46 -10.64
CA ALA A 110 6.35 -9.48 -11.15
C ALA A 110 7.40 -9.29 -10.04
N SER A 111 7.05 -8.57 -8.96
CA SER A 111 7.91 -8.39 -7.78
C SER A 111 8.03 -9.64 -6.89
N PHE A 112 7.13 -10.61 -7.04
CA PHE A 112 7.12 -11.81 -6.23
C PHE A 112 7.98 -12.92 -6.85
N GLN A 113 7.57 -13.44 -8.02
CA GLN A 113 8.25 -14.49 -8.76
C GLN A 113 7.94 -14.37 -10.27
N GLU A 114 8.65 -15.11 -11.12
CA GLU A 114 8.37 -15.24 -12.56
C GLU A 114 8.34 -13.90 -13.33
N THR A 115 9.20 -12.95 -12.94
CA THR A 115 9.23 -11.56 -13.44
C THR A 115 9.16 -11.46 -14.97
N THR A 116 9.97 -12.23 -15.70
CA THR A 116 9.98 -12.21 -17.16
C THR A 116 8.63 -12.60 -17.76
N ARG A 117 8.04 -13.70 -17.28
CA ARG A 117 6.74 -14.19 -17.78
C ARG A 117 5.64 -13.17 -17.54
N VAL A 118 5.55 -12.64 -16.32
CA VAL A 118 4.52 -11.68 -15.92
C VAL A 118 4.62 -10.38 -16.73
N LEU A 119 5.83 -9.84 -16.92
CA LEU A 119 6.02 -8.62 -17.70
C LEU A 119 5.71 -8.82 -19.18
N THR A 120 6.08 -9.96 -19.76
CA THR A 120 5.76 -10.28 -21.16
C THR A 120 4.26 -10.40 -21.37
N GLU A 121 3.54 -11.13 -20.51
CA GLU A 121 2.08 -11.24 -20.59
C GLU A 121 1.39 -9.87 -20.44
N ALA A 122 1.83 -9.06 -19.47
CA ALA A 122 1.29 -7.72 -19.26
C ALA A 122 1.53 -6.79 -20.46
N ALA A 123 2.70 -6.88 -21.11
CA ALA A 123 3.03 -6.09 -22.29
C ALA A 123 2.21 -6.52 -23.53
N ILE A 124 2.05 -7.83 -23.74
CA ILE A 124 1.24 -8.37 -24.85
C ILE A 124 -0.23 -7.94 -24.70
N GLU A 125 -0.77 -7.99 -23.49
CA GLU A 125 -2.15 -7.60 -23.21
C GLU A 125 -2.36 -6.08 -23.08
N GLY A 126 -1.29 -5.28 -23.01
CA GLY A 126 -1.38 -3.84 -22.77
C GLY A 126 -1.97 -3.49 -21.40
N LYS A 127 -1.70 -4.31 -20.37
CA LYS A 127 -2.27 -4.16 -19.02
C LYS A 127 -1.79 -2.88 -18.33
N SER A 128 -2.72 -2.13 -17.74
CA SER A 128 -2.43 -1.00 -16.87
C SER A 128 -2.65 -1.37 -15.41
N ASP A 129 -1.71 -1.01 -14.53
CA ASP A 129 -1.81 -1.26 -13.09
C ASP A 129 -2.50 -0.08 -12.38
N LYS A 130 -3.50 -0.38 -11.54
CA LYS A 130 -4.29 0.62 -10.84
C LYS A 130 -3.67 1.07 -9.52
N LEU A 131 -2.60 0.41 -9.04
CA LEU A 131 -1.87 0.76 -7.82
C LEU A 131 -2.78 0.77 -6.57
N PHE A 132 -3.70 -0.18 -6.47
CA PHE A 132 -4.57 -0.31 -5.29
C PHE A 132 -3.99 -1.20 -4.19
N GLY A 133 -2.93 -1.94 -4.47
CA GLY A 133 -2.28 -2.80 -3.49
C GLY A 133 -1.16 -2.09 -2.72
N LEU A 134 -0.68 -2.78 -1.68
CA LEU A 134 0.41 -2.27 -0.85
C LEU A 134 1.74 -2.33 -1.59
N LYS A 135 2.00 -3.42 -2.33
CA LYS A 135 3.30 -3.66 -2.97
C LYS A 135 3.58 -2.69 -4.10
N GLU A 136 2.61 -2.40 -4.97
CA GLU A 136 2.85 -1.45 -6.07
C GLU A 136 3.22 -0.06 -5.53
N ASN A 137 2.51 0.40 -4.50
CA ASN A 137 2.75 1.72 -3.92
C ASN A 137 4.11 1.80 -3.23
N ILE A 138 4.53 0.74 -2.52
CA ILE A 138 5.88 0.66 -1.92
C ILE A 138 6.96 0.72 -3.01
N ILE A 139 6.81 -0.03 -4.10
CA ILE A 139 7.79 -0.07 -5.19
C ILE A 139 7.94 1.30 -5.86
N ILE A 140 6.83 2.02 -6.03
CA ILE A 140 6.81 3.33 -6.69
C ILE A 140 7.21 4.47 -5.72
N GLY A 141 7.13 4.25 -4.40
CA GLY A 141 7.37 5.28 -3.39
C GLY A 141 6.15 6.17 -3.09
N LYS A 142 4.93 5.68 -3.36
CA LYS A 142 3.68 6.34 -2.98
C LYS A 142 3.22 5.87 -1.60
N LEU A 143 2.38 6.68 -0.94
CA LEU A 143 1.71 6.26 0.31
C LEU A 143 0.92 4.97 0.08
N ILE A 144 1.07 4.01 0.99
CA ILE A 144 0.31 2.76 0.93
C ILE A 144 -1.18 3.01 1.21
N PRO A 145 -2.11 2.30 0.57
CA PRO A 145 -3.55 2.47 0.77
C PRO A 145 -4.04 1.76 2.05
N ALA A 146 -3.29 1.91 3.16
CA ALA A 146 -3.57 1.31 4.45
C ALA A 146 -3.15 2.25 5.59
N GLY A 147 -3.82 2.18 6.73
CA GLY A 147 -3.56 3.09 7.86
C GLY A 147 -3.78 4.56 7.45
N SER A 148 -2.87 5.45 7.84
CA SER A 148 -2.92 6.89 7.51
C SER A 148 -2.85 7.20 6.01
N GLY A 149 -2.39 6.25 5.18
CA GLY A 149 -2.39 6.41 3.73
C GLY A 149 -3.73 6.12 3.06
N MET A 150 -4.76 5.69 3.81
CA MET A 150 -6.13 5.62 3.27
C MET A 150 -6.68 7.04 3.03
N LEU A 151 -7.43 7.23 1.93
CA LEU A 151 -8.02 8.53 1.56
C LEU A 151 -8.74 9.23 2.72
N ARG A 152 -9.49 8.46 3.54
CA ARG A 152 -10.21 8.97 4.71
C ARG A 152 -9.33 9.71 5.73
N TYR A 153 -8.05 9.36 5.82
CA TYR A 153 -7.11 9.97 6.76
C TYR A 153 -6.11 10.92 6.09
N ARG A 154 -6.00 10.87 4.76
CA ARG A 154 -5.11 11.74 4.00
C ARG A 154 -5.77 13.09 3.69
N ASP A 155 -7.03 13.04 3.29
CA ASP A 155 -7.76 14.21 2.80
C ASP A 155 -8.66 14.72 3.94
N ILE A 156 -8.04 15.26 4.99
CA ILE A 156 -8.72 15.85 6.15
C ILE A 156 -8.71 17.37 5.98
N ASP A 157 -9.87 17.96 5.75
CA ASP A 157 -10.04 19.41 5.86
C ASP A 157 -10.02 19.80 7.34
N LEU A 158 -9.05 20.63 7.71
CA LEU A 158 -8.93 21.17 9.05
C LEU A 158 -9.72 22.48 9.12
N ASP A 159 -10.85 22.47 9.83
CA ASP A 159 -11.52 23.70 10.25
C ASP A 159 -10.91 24.16 11.58
N ALA A 160 -10.09 25.20 11.53
CA ALA A 160 -9.38 25.75 12.67
C ALA A 160 -9.74 27.24 12.86
N PRO A 161 -10.95 27.55 13.37
CA PRO A 161 -11.39 28.93 13.56
C PRO A 161 -10.53 29.60 14.64
N GLY A 162 -9.79 30.65 14.25
CA GLY A 162 -8.87 31.38 15.13
C GLY A 162 -7.44 30.82 15.15
N TYR A 163 -7.09 29.90 14.26
CA TYR A 163 -5.70 29.51 14.04
C TYR A 163 -4.93 30.65 13.39
N GLU A 164 -3.95 31.20 14.11
CA GLU A 164 -2.90 32.04 13.55
C GLU A 164 -1.70 31.15 13.20
N PRO A 165 -1.35 31.01 11.92
CA PRO A 165 -0.15 30.28 11.53
C PRO A 165 1.07 30.84 12.25
N MET A 166 1.85 29.97 12.89
CA MET A 166 3.08 30.40 13.53
C MET A 166 4.08 30.82 12.44
N LEU A 167 4.47 32.10 12.42
CA LEU A 167 5.40 32.65 11.43
C LEU A 167 6.73 31.88 11.48
N GLY A 168 7.20 31.39 10.33
CA GLY A 168 8.54 30.83 10.16
C GLY A 168 8.69 29.30 10.29
N TRP A 169 7.62 28.55 10.56
CA TRP A 169 7.65 27.07 10.62
C TRP A 169 6.61 26.43 9.70
N SER A 170 6.53 26.90 8.46
CA SER A 170 5.83 26.15 7.40
C SER A 170 6.86 25.28 6.70
N SER A 171 6.68 23.96 6.71
CA SER A 171 7.40 23.04 5.83
C SER A 171 6.77 22.98 4.41
N GLY A 172 6.01 24.01 4.03
CA GLY A 172 5.50 24.21 2.67
C GLY A 172 6.62 24.68 1.74
N GLY A 173 6.57 24.21 0.50
CA GLY A 173 7.65 24.32 -0.50
C GLY A 173 8.08 25.75 -0.88
N GLU A 174 9.11 25.79 -1.73
CA GLU A 174 9.98 26.92 -2.12
C GLU A 174 9.29 28.17 -2.73
N GLU A 175 7.98 28.35 -2.60
CA GLU A 175 7.23 29.49 -3.17
C GLU A 175 6.96 30.64 -2.18
N ASP A 176 7.11 30.45 -0.87
CA ASP A 176 6.95 31.52 0.14
C ASP A 176 8.28 32.27 0.40
N ARG A 177 9.01 32.63 -0.66
CA ARG A 177 10.25 33.44 -0.58
C ARG A 177 10.00 34.96 -0.70
N ALA A 178 8.75 35.37 -0.86
CA ALA A 178 8.31 36.70 -0.45
C ALA A 178 7.93 36.54 1.02
N ASP A 179 8.75 36.88 2.01
CA ASP A 179 9.12 38.26 2.30
C ASP A 179 10.44 38.32 3.10
N ALA A 180 11.55 37.95 2.45
CA ALA A 180 12.88 38.08 3.06
C ALA A 180 13.18 39.55 3.44
N ASP A 181 12.72 40.51 2.63
CA ASP A 181 12.91 41.94 2.86
C ASP A 181 12.10 42.46 4.07
N GLU A 182 10.93 41.87 4.35
CA GLU A 182 10.07 42.24 5.48
C GLU A 182 10.62 41.68 6.81
N ILE A 183 11.16 40.45 6.76
CA ILE A 183 11.91 39.85 7.87
C ILE A 183 13.18 40.67 8.16
N GLU A 184 13.90 41.11 7.12
CA GLU A 184 15.11 41.91 7.28
C GLU A 184 14.81 43.30 7.86
N ALA A 185 13.73 43.95 7.42
CA ALA A 185 13.26 45.22 7.96
C ALA A 185 12.86 45.10 9.44
N TRP A 186 12.19 44.00 9.82
CA TRP A 186 11.81 43.72 11.20
C TRP A 186 13.02 43.45 12.10
N LEU A 187 14.00 42.65 11.64
CA LEU A 187 15.23 42.40 12.38
C LEU A 187 16.05 43.67 12.64
N ARG A 188 16.09 44.58 11.65
CA ARG A 188 16.72 45.91 11.81
C ARG A 188 16.01 46.77 12.84
N SER A 189 14.69 46.63 13.00
CA SER A 189 13.94 47.39 14.01
C SER A 189 14.24 46.92 15.44
N ILE A 190 14.49 45.63 15.64
CA ILE A 190 14.80 45.04 16.95
C ILE A 190 16.21 45.40 17.42
N GLY A 191 17.17 45.51 16.49
CA GLY A 191 18.55 45.88 16.80
C GLY A 191 18.73 47.30 17.36
N SER A 192 17.73 48.18 17.21
CA SER A 192 17.80 49.57 17.70
C SER A 192 17.48 49.73 19.19
N ASN A 193 17.00 48.68 19.86
CA ASN A 193 16.62 48.73 21.29
C ASN A 193 17.10 47.50 22.07
N ALA A 194 18.25 46.94 21.69
CA ALA A 194 18.84 45.83 22.44
C ALA A 194 19.49 46.34 23.75
N PRO A 195 19.17 45.75 24.92
CA PRO A 195 19.96 46.01 26.12
C PRO A 195 21.38 45.49 25.91
N THR A 196 22.38 46.22 26.40
CA THR A 196 23.80 45.82 26.35
C THR A 196 23.97 44.40 26.90
N LEU A 197 24.44 43.48 26.05
CA LEU A 197 24.71 42.09 26.38
C LEU A 197 25.82 42.01 27.45
N SER A 198 25.60 41.17 28.46
CA SER A 198 26.61 40.86 29.49
C SER A 198 27.84 40.18 28.88
N ASP A 199 29.00 40.37 29.52
CA ASP A 199 30.32 39.91 29.03
C ASP A 199 30.37 38.41 28.67
N GLU A 200 29.55 37.56 29.31
CA GLU A 200 29.44 36.13 29.00
C GLU A 200 28.86 35.87 27.59
N ALA A 201 27.95 36.71 27.12
CA ALA A 201 27.35 36.59 25.78
C ALA A 201 28.29 37.07 24.67
N GLN A 202 29.22 37.98 24.99
CA GLN A 202 30.26 38.42 24.07
C GLN A 202 31.30 37.32 23.84
N LEU A 203 31.68 36.60 24.91
CA LEU A 203 32.61 35.47 24.85
C LEU A 203 32.04 34.30 24.03
N ALA A 204 30.73 34.04 24.12
CA ALA A 204 30.06 33.00 23.33
C ALA A 204 30.00 33.33 21.82
N ALA A 205 29.85 34.61 21.47
CA ALA A 205 29.85 35.06 20.07
C ALA A 205 31.27 35.02 19.44
N GLU A 206 32.31 35.24 20.22
CA GLU A 206 33.71 35.20 19.78
C GLU A 206 34.18 33.76 19.50
N TRP A 207 33.70 32.77 20.27
CA TRP A 207 33.95 31.34 20.03
C TRP A 207 33.28 30.82 18.76
N LEU A 208 32.11 31.36 18.39
CA LEU A 208 31.37 30.93 17.19
C LEU A 208 31.95 31.50 15.89
N THR A 209 32.65 32.63 15.96
CA THR A 209 33.23 33.30 14.78
C THR A 209 34.67 32.85 14.46
N THR A 210 35.40 32.30 15.43
CA THR A 210 36.78 31.83 15.25
C THR A 210 36.92 30.42 14.66
N GLY A 211 35.81 29.69 14.47
CA GLY A 211 35.82 28.32 13.94
C GLY A 211 35.87 28.17 12.41
N SER A 212 35.87 29.26 11.62
CA SER A 212 35.67 29.16 10.17
C SER A 212 36.75 29.81 9.28
N THR A 213 38.01 29.92 9.72
CA THR A 213 39.11 30.36 8.84
C THR A 213 40.37 29.51 9.02
N GLY A 214 40.76 28.73 8.01
CA GLY A 214 42.08 28.10 7.93
C GLY A 214 42.12 26.80 7.10
N THR A 215 42.46 26.97 5.82
CA THR A 215 42.66 25.99 4.72
C THR A 215 44.01 25.24 4.78
N GLU A 216 44.07 24.06 4.12
CA GLU A 216 45.21 23.40 3.40
C GLU A 216 46.58 23.25 4.16
N ASP A 217 47.36 22.17 4.11
CA ASP A 217 47.82 21.32 3.00
C ASP A 217 48.66 20.12 3.57
N ASP A 218 49.14 19.23 2.69
CA ASP A 218 50.24 18.24 2.82
C ASP A 218 49.96 16.78 3.28
N THR A 219 49.96 15.89 2.28
CA THR A 219 50.44 14.48 2.32
C THR A 219 51.93 14.46 1.94
N PRO A 220 52.71 13.35 1.97
CA PRO A 220 52.54 12.04 2.59
C PRO A 220 53.80 11.53 3.36
N ALA A 221 53.68 10.36 4.02
CA ALA A 221 54.76 9.38 4.18
C ALA A 221 54.16 7.96 4.24
#